data_AF-A0A7C5GED9-F1
#
_entry.id   AF-A0A7C5GED9-F1
#
_cell.length_a   1.000
_cell.length_b   1.000
_cell.length_c   1.000
_cell.angle_alpha   90.00
_cell.angle_beta   90.00
_cell.angle_gamma   90.00
#
_symmetry.space_group_name_H-M   'P 1'
#
loop_
_entity.id
_entity.type
_entity.pdbx_description
1 polymer ?
#
loop_
_entity_poly.entity_id
_entity_poly.type
_entity_poly.pdbx_seq_one_letter_code
_entity_poly.pdbx_strand_id
1 'polypeptide(L)'
;MKISNKIYPLTLSLLLFSACSTKNIEKENNKHNRTISHVNIGIDNTNISINSNMNSNMNSNQEITQSTTYDGVEGDFAGNYQLMDFIDMMVNTHNFDRKKLVKIFSKAKNHNYRPIQRTDCTSTIIQRPLGKWDRYKSCFIYDSNIQRGVDFWNEHSDALQRAERKYGVPAKYIVGILGIETAYGVNFGKHKVIDVLTTKAMLGG
;
A
#
# COMPACT_ATOMS: atom_id res chain seq x y z
N MET A 1 -14.17 -60.54 -11.78
CA MET A 1 -15.46 -60.49 -12.52
C MET A 1 -15.86 -59.01 -12.67
N LYS A 2 -16.07 -58.50 -13.90
CA LYS A 2 -16.40 -57.08 -14.18
C LYS A 2 -17.91 -56.91 -14.44
N ILE A 3 -18.58 -56.04 -13.69
CA ILE A 3 -19.88 -55.41 -14.04
C ILE A 3 -19.83 -54.02 -13.37
N SER A 4 -19.48 -52.92 -14.06
CA SER A 4 -20.21 -52.14 -15.05
C SER A 4 -21.20 -51.12 -14.47
N ASN A 5 -20.76 -49.85 -14.52
CA ASN A 5 -21.49 -48.62 -14.82
C ASN A 5 -22.91 -48.37 -14.25
N LYS A 6 -23.03 -47.24 -13.55
CA LYS A 6 -24.14 -46.29 -13.77
C LYS A 6 -23.63 -44.85 -13.80
N ILE A 7 -23.50 -44.33 -15.03
CA ILE A 7 -23.28 -42.91 -15.32
C ILE A 7 -24.67 -42.24 -15.29
N TYR A 8 -24.80 -41.08 -14.65
CA TYR A 8 -26.01 -40.26 -14.70
C TYR A 8 -25.75 -39.02 -15.58
N PRO A 9 -26.34 -38.95 -16.79
CA PRO A 9 -26.38 -37.73 -17.60
C PRO A 9 -27.75 -37.03 -17.50
N LEU A 10 -27.84 -35.84 -18.12
CA LEU A 10 -28.98 -34.90 -18.19
C LEU A 10 -29.31 -34.14 -16.88
N THR A 11 -29.64 -32.85 -16.88
CA THR A 11 -29.50 -31.76 -17.87
C THR A 11 -29.61 -30.45 -17.08
N LEU A 12 -28.55 -29.63 -17.01
CA LEU A 12 -28.64 -28.31 -16.39
C LEU A 12 -28.88 -27.25 -17.48
N SER A 13 -30.13 -26.81 -17.62
CA SER A 13 -30.54 -25.83 -18.63
C SER A 13 -29.92 -24.46 -18.35
N LEU A 14 -29.27 -23.89 -19.36
CA LEU A 14 -28.65 -22.56 -19.31
C LEU A 14 -29.70 -21.49 -19.62
N LEU A 15 -30.18 -20.80 -18.58
CA LEU A 15 -31.12 -19.68 -18.73
C LEU A 15 -30.41 -18.34 -18.51
N LEU A 16 -29.78 -17.86 -19.59
CA LEU A 16 -29.24 -16.51 -19.71
C LEU A 16 -30.40 -15.52 -19.92
N PHE A 17 -30.76 -14.76 -18.89
CA PHE A 17 -31.53 -13.53 -19.08
C PHE A 17 -30.61 -12.32 -19.10
N SER A 18 -30.45 -11.75 -20.30
CA SER A 18 -29.87 -10.43 -20.50
C SER A 18 -30.89 -9.34 -20.15
N ALA A 19 -30.44 -8.30 -19.44
CA ALA A 19 -31.21 -7.07 -19.28
C ALA A 19 -30.23 -5.87 -19.19
N CYS A 20 -29.99 -5.21 -20.32
CA CYS A 20 -29.39 -3.88 -20.33
C CYS A 20 -30.32 -2.88 -19.63
N SER A 21 -29.75 -1.98 -18.83
CA SER A 21 -30.46 -0.78 -18.34
C SER A 21 -29.57 0.44 -18.54
N THR A 22 -29.73 1.08 -19.71
CA THR A 22 -29.15 2.38 -20.04
C THR A 22 -30.18 3.48 -19.78
N LYS A 23 -29.81 4.49 -18.98
CA LYS A 23 -30.41 5.84 -19.06
C LYS A 23 -29.33 6.90 -18.85
N ASN A 24 -29.09 7.69 -19.89
CA ASN A 24 -28.34 8.93 -19.80
C ASN A 24 -29.15 10.00 -19.05
N ILE A 25 -28.46 10.87 -18.33
CA ILE A 25 -28.90 12.25 -18.08
C ILE A 25 -27.76 13.14 -18.56
N GLU A 26 -28.09 14.13 -19.38
CA GLU A 26 -27.15 15.00 -20.08
C GLU A 26 -27.56 16.46 -19.83
N LYS A 27 -26.58 17.38 -19.88
CA LYS A 27 -26.72 18.85 -19.83
C LYS A 27 -27.06 19.42 -18.42
N GLU A 28 -26.68 20.64 -18.06
CA GLU A 28 -26.25 21.79 -18.88
C GLU A 28 -24.88 22.41 -18.55
N ASN A 29 -24.34 23.10 -19.55
CA ASN A 29 -23.21 24.01 -19.43
C ASN A 29 -23.61 25.31 -18.72
N ASN A 30 -22.66 26.02 -18.10
CA ASN A 30 -22.66 27.47 -18.26
C ASN A 30 -21.26 28.10 -18.22
N LYS A 31 -21.05 29.02 -19.17
CA LYS A 31 -19.79 29.68 -19.50
C LYS A 31 -19.90 31.14 -19.12
N HIS A 32 -18.99 31.67 -18.29
CA HIS A 32 -18.93 33.11 -18.03
C HIS A 32 -17.50 33.64 -18.03
N ASN A 33 -17.12 34.25 -19.14
CA ASN A 33 -15.92 35.06 -19.26
C ASN A 33 -16.29 36.52 -18.97
N ARG A 34 -15.64 37.13 -18.00
CA ARG A 34 -15.46 38.59 -17.82
C ARG A 34 -14.20 38.76 -16.96
N THR A 35 -13.32 39.74 -17.07
CA THR A 35 -12.92 40.77 -18.04
C THR A 35 -11.71 41.42 -17.36
N ILE A 36 -10.71 41.87 -18.10
CA ILE A 36 -9.47 42.44 -17.57
C ILE A 36 -9.73 43.75 -16.80
N SER A 37 -9.05 43.93 -15.67
CA SER A 37 -8.75 45.26 -15.10
C SER A 37 -7.28 45.34 -14.68
N HIS A 38 -6.51 46.19 -15.37
CA HIS A 38 -5.13 46.50 -15.00
C HIS A 38 -5.10 47.39 -13.75
N VAL A 39 -4.18 47.14 -12.84
CA VAL A 39 -3.54 48.18 -12.01
C VAL A 39 -2.04 47.92 -12.02
N ASN A 40 -1.28 48.94 -12.39
CA ASN A 40 0.18 48.88 -12.49
C ASN A 40 0.75 49.91 -11.50
N ILE A 41 1.57 49.46 -10.55
CA ILE A 41 2.33 50.34 -9.65
C ILE A 41 3.76 49.81 -9.65
N GLY A 42 4.66 50.54 -10.31
CA GLY A 42 6.09 50.25 -10.31
C GLY A 42 6.78 50.83 -9.08
N ILE A 43 7.92 50.24 -8.72
CA ILE A 43 8.95 50.84 -7.87
C ILE A 43 10.30 50.52 -8.51
N ASP A 44 11.19 51.51 -8.54
CA ASP A 44 12.34 51.57 -9.46
C ASP A 44 13.62 50.86 -8.99
N ASN A 45 14.56 50.71 -9.94
CA ASN A 45 15.85 50.03 -9.80
C ASN A 45 16.92 50.85 -9.08
N THR A 46 17.87 50.20 -8.39
CA THR A 46 19.26 50.70 -8.24
C THR A 46 20.31 49.57 -8.32
N ASN A 47 21.48 49.88 -8.87
CA ASN A 47 22.47 48.92 -9.42
C ASN A 47 23.62 48.56 -8.46
N ILE A 48 24.24 47.38 -8.65
CA ILE A 48 25.67 47.11 -8.35
C ILE A 48 26.30 46.26 -9.48
N SER A 49 27.56 46.58 -9.82
CA SER A 49 28.32 46.14 -11.02
C SER A 49 29.84 46.03 -10.68
N ILE A 50 30.75 45.37 -11.44
CA ILE A 50 30.71 44.49 -12.62
C ILE A 50 32.03 43.66 -12.63
N ASN A 51 32.06 42.42 -13.16
CA ASN A 51 33.25 41.75 -13.79
C ASN A 51 32.98 40.25 -14.10
N SER A 52 33.60 39.58 -15.08
CA SER A 52 33.98 39.89 -16.48
C SER A 52 34.53 38.60 -17.16
N ASN A 53 34.40 38.47 -18.50
CA ASN A 53 34.93 37.39 -19.38
C ASN A 53 34.30 35.97 -19.26
N MET A 54 34.11 35.16 -20.31
CA MET A 54 34.45 35.26 -21.76
C MET A 54 33.26 34.86 -22.69
N ASN A 55 33.36 35.25 -23.96
CA ASN A 55 32.38 35.01 -25.05
C ASN A 55 32.48 33.60 -25.69
N SER A 56 31.33 33.01 -26.02
CA SER A 56 31.10 32.47 -27.38
C SER A 56 29.60 32.58 -27.72
N ASN A 57 29.30 32.79 -29.01
CA ASN A 57 28.02 33.37 -29.44
C ASN A 57 27.28 32.43 -30.40
N MET A 58 26.08 31.98 -30.04
CA MET A 58 25.11 31.50 -31.02
C MET A 58 23.68 31.77 -30.53
N ASN A 59 22.95 32.56 -31.31
CA ASN A 59 21.66 33.13 -30.94
C ASN A 59 20.52 32.39 -31.66
N SER A 60 19.66 31.72 -30.89
CA SER A 60 18.36 31.24 -31.36
C SER A 60 17.37 31.28 -30.21
N ASN A 61 16.39 32.18 -30.32
CA ASN A 61 15.38 32.43 -29.28
C ASN A 61 14.58 31.17 -28.93
N GLN A 62 14.62 30.73 -27.68
CA GLN A 62 13.47 30.14 -26.97
C GLN A 62 13.50 30.58 -25.50
N GLU A 63 12.31 30.69 -24.91
CA GLU A 63 12.08 31.30 -23.60
C GLU A 63 12.89 30.66 -22.47
N ILE A 64 13.27 31.50 -21.50
CA ILE A 64 13.65 31.05 -20.15
C ILE A 64 12.41 30.46 -19.50
N THR A 65 12.11 29.20 -19.84
CA THR A 65 11.17 28.38 -19.09
C THR A 65 11.76 28.21 -17.71
N GLN A 66 10.98 28.59 -16.70
CA GLN A 66 11.34 28.57 -15.29
C GLN A 66 12.07 27.28 -14.94
N SER A 67 13.21 27.42 -14.24
CA SER A 67 14.04 26.31 -13.77
C SER A 67 13.18 25.13 -13.34
N THR A 68 13.34 23.99 -14.02
CA THR A 68 12.73 22.74 -13.57
C THR A 68 13.34 22.40 -12.23
N THR A 69 12.68 22.81 -11.15
CA THR A 69 12.96 22.32 -9.81
C THR A 69 12.99 20.81 -9.92
N TYR A 70 14.16 20.21 -9.67
CA TYR A 70 14.24 18.77 -9.51
C TYR A 70 13.32 18.44 -8.34
N ASP A 71 12.14 17.86 -8.65
CA ASP A 71 11.15 17.39 -7.67
C ASP A 71 11.73 16.18 -6.93
N GLY A 72 12.76 16.46 -6.13
CA GLY A 72 13.52 15.52 -5.33
C GLY A 72 12.66 14.95 -4.21
N VAL A 73 12.86 13.67 -3.91
CA VAL A 73 12.42 13.10 -2.64
C VAL A 73 13.29 13.75 -1.56
N GLU A 74 12.65 14.27 -0.53
CA GLU A 74 13.30 14.88 0.63
C GLU A 74 13.38 13.88 1.80
N GLY A 75 13.94 14.33 2.94
CA GLY A 75 13.97 13.53 4.16
C GLY A 75 14.90 12.32 4.10
N ASP A 76 14.50 11.23 4.74
CA ASP A 76 15.34 10.07 5.04
C ASP A 76 15.80 9.28 3.79
N PHE A 77 15.17 9.54 2.64
CA PHE A 77 15.49 8.92 1.34
C PHE A 77 15.98 9.95 0.31
N ALA A 78 16.37 11.16 0.74
CA ALA A 78 16.89 12.18 -0.16
C ALA A 78 18.16 11.72 -0.89
N GLY A 79 18.21 11.98 -2.20
CA GLY A 79 19.30 11.55 -3.07
C GLY A 79 19.33 10.05 -3.39
N ASN A 80 18.36 9.24 -2.94
CA ASN A 80 18.28 7.83 -3.33
C ASN A 80 17.82 7.70 -4.80
N TYR A 81 18.75 7.33 -5.69
CA TYR A 81 18.47 7.19 -7.12
C TYR A 81 17.55 6.01 -7.46
N GLN A 82 17.65 4.88 -6.73
CA GLN A 82 16.79 3.71 -6.94
C GLN A 82 15.31 4.05 -6.68
N LEU A 83 15.06 4.93 -5.72
CA LEU A 83 13.72 5.44 -5.43
C LEU A 83 13.22 6.38 -6.52
N MET A 84 14.11 7.12 -7.18
CA MET A 84 13.75 7.92 -8.36
C MET A 84 13.41 7.04 -9.56
N ASP A 85 14.23 6.03 -9.85
CA ASP A 85 13.95 5.04 -10.91
C ASP A 85 12.59 4.34 -10.67
N PHE A 86 12.28 4.02 -9.40
CA PHE A 86 10.98 3.49 -9.00
C PHE A 86 9.83 4.48 -9.22
N ILE A 87 10.00 5.77 -8.85
CA ILE A 87 8.99 6.81 -9.10
C ILE A 87 8.77 7.00 -10.61
N ASP A 88 9.84 7.01 -11.40
CA ASP A 88 9.79 7.12 -12.86
C ASP A 88 9.03 5.94 -13.49
N MET A 89 9.31 4.72 -13.06
CA MET A 89 8.55 3.52 -13.43
C MET A 89 7.06 3.65 -13.05
N MET A 90 6.74 4.11 -11.84
CA MET A 90 5.35 4.27 -11.39
C MET A 90 4.58 5.35 -12.18
N VAL A 91 5.27 6.41 -12.60
CA VAL A 91 4.72 7.45 -13.49
C VAL A 91 4.50 6.89 -14.90
N ASN A 92 5.52 6.24 -15.48
CA ASN A 92 5.53 5.84 -16.89
C ASN A 92 4.72 4.56 -17.17
N THR A 93 4.75 3.58 -16.28
CA THR A 93 4.08 2.27 -16.44
C THR A 93 2.68 2.23 -15.83
N HIS A 94 2.46 3.01 -14.76
CA HIS A 94 1.22 2.96 -13.98
C HIS A 94 0.49 4.32 -13.89
N ASN A 95 0.94 5.34 -14.63
CA ASN A 95 0.27 6.64 -14.78
C ASN A 95 0.02 7.41 -13.46
N PHE A 96 0.86 7.19 -12.44
CA PHE A 96 0.78 7.92 -11.18
C PHE A 96 1.25 9.38 -11.32
N ASP A 97 0.66 10.28 -10.53
CA ASP A 97 1.16 11.65 -10.42
C ASP A 97 2.50 11.71 -9.68
N ARG A 98 3.53 12.21 -10.37
CA ARG A 98 4.91 12.35 -9.84
C ARG A 98 4.94 13.14 -8.54
N LYS A 99 4.28 14.30 -8.50
CA LYS A 99 4.33 15.22 -7.35
C LYS A 99 3.73 14.58 -6.10
N LYS A 100 2.65 13.82 -6.25
CA LYS A 100 2.05 13.01 -5.18
C LYS A 100 2.96 11.90 -4.70
N LEU A 101 3.64 11.18 -5.59
CA LEU A 101 4.61 10.13 -5.20
C LEU A 101 5.79 10.74 -4.42
N VAL A 102 6.44 11.78 -4.98
CA VAL A 102 7.53 12.51 -4.31
C VAL A 102 7.09 12.99 -2.93
N LYS A 103 5.90 13.58 -2.80
CA LYS A 103 5.33 14.04 -1.52
C LYS A 103 5.00 12.92 -0.52
N ILE A 104 4.71 11.70 -1.00
CA ILE A 104 4.52 10.52 -0.14
C ILE A 104 5.87 10.02 0.36
N PHE A 105 6.83 9.80 -0.55
CA PHE A 105 8.13 9.25 -0.21
C PHE A 105 9.01 10.20 0.61
N SER A 106 8.88 11.52 0.41
CA SER A 106 9.55 12.54 1.25
C SER A 106 9.11 12.52 2.72
N LYS A 107 8.00 11.82 3.03
CA LYS A 107 7.49 11.60 4.39
C LYS A 107 7.79 10.20 4.92
N ALA A 108 8.28 9.29 4.09
CA ALA A 108 8.68 7.96 4.51
C ALA A 108 9.88 8.08 5.45
N LYS A 109 9.87 7.29 6.52
CA LYS A 109 10.96 7.25 7.50
C LYS A 109 11.79 6.00 7.32
N ASN A 110 13.10 6.15 7.46
CA ASN A 110 14.01 5.03 7.32
C ASN A 110 13.85 4.10 8.52
N HIS A 111 13.17 2.98 8.30
CA HIS A 111 12.92 1.93 9.28
C HIS A 111 14.08 0.92 9.35
N ASN A 112 15.32 1.39 9.20
CA ASN A 112 16.51 0.55 9.31
C ASN A 112 16.54 -0.11 10.69
N TYR A 113 16.55 -1.44 10.65
CA TYR A 113 15.88 -2.28 11.63
C TYR A 113 16.61 -2.32 12.97
N ARG A 114 15.96 -1.79 14.03
CA ARG A 114 16.27 -2.22 15.40
C ARG A 114 15.82 -3.68 15.56
N PRO A 115 16.65 -4.57 16.13
CA PRO A 115 16.27 -5.96 16.31
C PRO A 115 14.97 -6.07 17.10
N ILE A 116 13.98 -6.81 16.57
CA ILE A 116 12.82 -7.26 17.35
C ILE A 116 13.37 -7.98 18.57
N GLN A 117 13.17 -7.40 19.76
CA GLN A 117 13.35 -8.11 21.00
C GLN A 117 12.37 -9.27 20.97
N ARG A 118 12.88 -10.48 20.77
CA ARG A 118 12.06 -11.70 20.76
C ARG A 118 11.57 -11.89 22.18
N THR A 119 10.31 -11.50 22.43
CA THR A 119 9.59 -11.88 23.65
C THR A 119 9.54 -13.40 23.69
N ASP A 120 10.28 -14.01 24.61
CA ASP A 120 10.25 -15.45 24.76
C ASP A 120 8.88 -15.88 25.32
N CYS A 121 8.26 -16.84 24.67
CA CYS A 121 6.92 -17.34 25.02
C CYS A 121 6.99 -18.48 26.05
N THR A 122 8.12 -18.61 26.75
CA THR A 122 8.34 -19.66 27.72
C THR A 122 7.54 -19.39 28.98
N SER A 123 6.59 -20.27 29.28
CA SER A 123 6.04 -20.35 30.62
C SER A 123 7.13 -20.84 31.57
N THR A 124 7.53 -19.97 32.51
CA THR A 124 8.51 -20.26 33.56
C THR A 124 8.03 -21.31 34.57
N ILE A 125 6.78 -21.75 34.46
CA ILE A 125 6.10 -22.66 35.40
C ILE A 125 6.51 -24.12 35.17
N ILE A 126 7.02 -24.49 33.99
CA ILE A 126 7.30 -25.89 33.64
C ILE A 126 8.72 -26.30 34.06
N GLN A 127 8.82 -27.12 35.11
CA GLN A 127 10.08 -27.63 35.68
C GLN A 127 10.84 -28.65 34.81
N ARG A 128 10.42 -28.87 33.55
CA ARG A 128 11.07 -29.77 32.59
C ARG A 128 11.51 -28.97 31.36
N PRO A 129 12.71 -29.21 30.79
CA PRO A 129 13.13 -28.56 29.55
C PRO A 129 12.13 -28.85 28.42
N LEU A 130 11.45 -27.80 27.96
CA LEU A 130 10.50 -27.83 26.85
C LEU A 130 11.21 -28.08 25.51
N GLY A 131 10.60 -28.89 24.64
CA GLY A 131 11.08 -29.09 23.28
C GLY A 131 11.00 -27.81 22.45
N LYS A 132 11.72 -27.76 21.31
CA LYS A 132 11.67 -26.61 20.39
C LYS A 132 10.24 -26.32 19.91
N TRP A 133 9.45 -27.38 19.67
CA TRP A 133 8.04 -27.27 19.30
C TRP A 133 7.17 -26.77 20.44
N ASP A 134 7.35 -27.27 21.67
CA ASP A 134 6.50 -26.90 22.81
C ASP A 134 6.61 -25.41 23.14
N ARG A 135 7.84 -24.84 23.08
CA ARG A 135 8.08 -23.40 23.25
C ARG A 135 7.49 -22.53 22.14
N TYR A 136 7.42 -23.06 20.92
CA TYR A 136 6.75 -22.36 19.81
C TYR A 136 5.23 -22.42 20.00
N LYS A 137 4.69 -23.58 20.37
CA LYS A 137 3.26 -23.80 20.62
C LYS A 137 2.74 -22.87 21.73
N SER A 138 3.50 -22.66 22.80
CA SER A 138 3.11 -21.76 23.91
C SER A 138 3.02 -20.28 23.52
N CYS A 139 3.60 -19.84 22.39
CA CYS A 139 3.38 -18.49 21.85
C CYS A 139 1.94 -18.22 21.42
N PHE A 140 1.15 -19.26 21.12
CA PHE A 140 -0.15 -19.11 20.45
C PHE A 140 -1.28 -19.87 21.15
N ILE A 141 -0.96 -20.95 21.87
CA ILE A 141 -1.94 -21.79 22.57
C ILE A 141 -1.82 -21.53 24.08
N TYR A 142 -2.57 -20.52 24.52
CA TYR A 142 -2.78 -20.12 25.91
C TYR A 142 -4.22 -19.60 26.08
N ASP A 143 -4.75 -19.67 27.30
CA ASP A 143 -6.20 -19.57 27.56
C ASP A 143 -6.84 -18.29 27.02
N SER A 144 -6.21 -17.13 27.19
CA SER A 144 -6.74 -15.85 26.67
C SER A 144 -6.61 -15.67 25.15
N ASN A 145 -5.79 -16.48 24.46
CA ASN A 145 -5.85 -16.56 22.99
C ASN A 145 -6.99 -17.48 22.53
N ILE A 146 -7.20 -18.60 23.24
CA ILE A 146 -8.28 -19.54 22.95
C ILE A 146 -9.64 -18.85 23.15
N GLN A 147 -9.82 -18.13 24.25
CA GLN A 147 -11.06 -17.40 24.54
C GLN A 147 -11.37 -16.36 23.45
N ARG A 148 -10.41 -15.50 23.07
CA ARG A 148 -10.58 -14.56 21.95
C ARG A 148 -10.95 -15.25 20.63
N GLY A 149 -10.43 -16.45 20.39
CA GLY A 149 -10.78 -17.24 19.21
C GLY A 149 -12.21 -17.78 19.23
N VAL A 150 -12.71 -18.16 20.41
CA VAL A 150 -14.13 -18.53 20.63
C VAL A 150 -15.02 -17.31 20.45
N ASP A 151 -14.65 -16.17 21.05
CA ASP A 151 -15.43 -14.93 20.97
C ASP A 151 -15.52 -14.43 19.51
N PHE A 152 -14.38 -14.38 18.80
CA PHE A 152 -14.31 -14.03 17.37
C PHE A 152 -15.11 -14.99 16.49
N TRP A 153 -15.10 -16.30 16.80
CA TRP A 153 -15.91 -17.28 16.06
C TRP A 153 -17.40 -16.99 16.25
N ASN A 154 -17.84 -16.76 17.49
CA ASN A 154 -19.23 -16.50 17.81
C ASN A 154 -19.72 -15.20 17.16
N GLU A 155 -18.93 -14.13 17.23
CA GLU A 155 -19.22 -12.81 16.63
C GLU A 155 -19.34 -12.88 15.10
N HIS A 156 -18.55 -13.72 14.44
CA HIS A 156 -18.44 -13.76 12.98
C HIS A 156 -18.89 -15.08 12.34
N SER A 157 -19.72 -15.87 13.03
CA SER A 157 -20.10 -17.22 12.58
C SER A 157 -20.74 -17.24 11.18
N ASP A 158 -21.58 -16.27 10.84
CA ASP A 158 -22.18 -16.11 9.50
C ASP A 158 -21.12 -15.82 8.41
N ALA A 159 -20.12 -15.01 8.73
CA ALA A 159 -19.03 -14.69 7.82
C ALA A 159 -18.10 -15.89 7.61
N LEU A 160 -17.81 -16.63 8.67
CA LEU A 160 -17.05 -17.88 8.64
C LEU A 160 -17.78 -18.96 7.83
N GLN A 161 -19.08 -19.18 8.07
CA GLN A 161 -19.88 -20.14 7.30
C GLN A 161 -20.01 -19.73 5.81
N ARG A 162 -20.15 -18.43 5.52
CA ARG A 162 -20.10 -17.91 4.13
C ARG A 162 -18.75 -18.17 3.47
N ALA A 163 -17.64 -17.96 4.19
CA ALA A 163 -16.30 -18.23 3.68
C ALA A 163 -16.08 -19.72 3.43
N GLU A 164 -16.50 -20.58 4.36
CA GLU A 164 -16.40 -22.04 4.25
C GLU A 164 -17.19 -22.56 3.03
N ARG A 165 -18.46 -22.14 2.86
CA ARG A 165 -19.25 -22.52 1.66
C ARG A 165 -18.68 -22.00 0.35
N LYS A 166 -18.10 -20.79 0.34
CA LYS A 166 -17.62 -20.13 -0.89
C LYS A 166 -16.23 -20.60 -1.33
N TYR A 167 -15.35 -20.87 -0.38
CA TYR A 167 -13.93 -21.14 -0.63
C TYR A 167 -13.50 -22.56 -0.24
N GLY A 168 -14.37 -23.35 0.39
CA GLY A 168 -14.07 -24.73 0.81
C GLY A 168 -13.09 -24.85 1.98
N VAL A 169 -12.78 -23.74 2.66
CA VAL A 169 -11.84 -23.68 3.80
C VAL A 169 -12.63 -23.76 5.11
N PRO A 170 -12.47 -24.83 5.92
CA PRO A 170 -13.16 -24.92 7.20
C PRO A 170 -12.84 -23.76 8.14
N ALA A 171 -13.87 -23.19 8.77
CA ALA A 171 -13.78 -21.99 9.61
C ALA A 171 -12.64 -22.03 10.65
N LYS A 172 -12.36 -23.21 11.22
CA LYS A 172 -11.28 -23.43 12.20
C LYS A 172 -9.88 -23.07 11.69
N TYR A 173 -9.61 -23.18 10.39
CA TYR A 173 -8.32 -22.77 9.82
C TYR A 173 -8.24 -21.25 9.66
N ILE A 174 -9.36 -20.60 9.30
CA ILE A 174 -9.45 -19.14 9.22
C ILE A 174 -9.22 -18.53 10.61
N VAL A 175 -9.94 -19.02 11.62
CA VAL A 175 -9.79 -18.61 13.03
C VAL A 175 -8.37 -18.91 13.54
N GLY A 176 -7.82 -20.09 13.24
CA GLY A 176 -6.44 -20.45 13.61
C GLY A 176 -5.38 -19.50 13.05
N ILE A 177 -5.48 -19.10 11.78
CA ILE A 177 -4.57 -18.13 11.15
C ILE A 177 -4.70 -16.77 11.83
N LEU A 178 -5.91 -16.26 12.02
CA LEU A 178 -6.14 -14.95 12.65
C LEU A 178 -5.63 -14.87 14.10
N GLY A 179 -5.71 -15.99 14.83
CA GLY A 179 -5.17 -16.13 16.19
C GLY A 179 -3.64 -16.16 16.26
N ILE A 180 -2.96 -16.56 15.18
CA ILE A 180 -1.50 -16.58 15.06
C ILE A 180 -0.98 -15.22 14.57
N GLU A 181 -1.57 -14.68 13.50
CA GLU A 181 -1.07 -13.48 12.80
C GLU A 181 -1.28 -12.20 13.60
N THR A 182 -2.48 -12.01 14.16
CA THR A 182 -2.87 -10.74 14.81
C THR A 182 -3.48 -10.91 16.20
N ALA A 183 -3.60 -12.15 16.68
CA ALA A 183 -4.35 -12.49 17.89
C ALA A 183 -5.77 -11.88 17.86
N TYR A 184 -6.48 -12.13 16.75
CA TYR A 184 -7.84 -11.63 16.48
C TYR A 184 -7.95 -10.10 16.45
N GLY A 185 -6.99 -9.44 15.80
CA GLY A 185 -6.97 -7.98 15.63
C GLY A 185 -6.39 -7.17 16.80
N VAL A 186 -5.88 -7.81 17.84
CA VAL A 186 -5.17 -7.09 18.93
C VAL A 186 -3.80 -6.57 18.47
N ASN A 187 -3.15 -7.25 17.51
CA ASN A 187 -1.79 -6.97 17.07
C ASN A 187 -1.70 -6.81 15.53
N PHE A 188 -1.98 -5.62 15.00
CA PHE A 188 -1.80 -5.31 13.56
C PHE A 188 -0.37 -4.84 13.18
N GLY A 189 0.56 -4.80 14.13
CA GLY A 189 1.88 -4.19 13.96
C GLY A 189 1.90 -2.68 14.29
N LYS A 190 3.09 -2.11 14.43
CA LYS A 190 3.31 -0.72 14.90
C LYS A 190 4.03 0.17 13.87
N HIS A 191 4.25 -0.32 12.66
CA HIS A 191 5.07 0.35 11.65
C HIS A 191 4.20 0.72 10.45
N LYS A 192 4.45 1.90 9.85
CA LYS A 192 3.74 2.27 8.62
C LYS A 192 4.27 1.41 7.49
N VAL A 193 3.36 0.88 6.67
CA VAL A 193 3.70 0.03 5.51
C VAL A 193 4.68 0.74 4.57
N ILE A 194 4.49 2.04 4.33
CA ILE A 194 5.38 2.84 3.47
C ILE A 194 6.82 2.93 4.02
N ASP A 195 6.99 3.13 5.33
CA ASP A 195 8.32 3.24 5.97
C ASP A 195 9.08 1.91 5.83
N VAL A 196 8.41 0.79 6.15
CA VAL A 196 9.01 -0.56 6.07
C VAL A 196 9.34 -0.95 4.63
N LEU A 197 8.41 -0.78 3.69
CA LEU A 197 8.62 -1.20 2.30
C LEU A 197 9.66 -0.31 1.59
N THR A 198 9.65 1.00 1.81
CA THR A 198 10.65 1.91 1.20
C THR A 198 12.05 1.59 1.73
N THR A 199 12.23 1.40 3.05
CA THR A 199 13.52 0.95 3.59
C THR A 199 13.94 -0.40 3.01
N LYS A 200 13.05 -1.39 2.97
CA LYS A 200 13.40 -2.73 2.48
C LYS A 200 13.79 -2.73 1.00
N ALA A 201 13.10 -1.97 0.16
CA ALA A 201 13.35 -1.95 -1.27
C ALA A 201 14.52 -1.02 -1.69
N MET A 202 14.78 0.04 -0.93
CA MET A 202 15.74 1.10 -1.32
C MET A 202 17.06 1.08 -0.53
N LEU A 203 17.12 0.35 0.59
CA LEU A 203 18.29 0.27 1.49
C LEU A 203 18.65 -1.18 1.87
N GLY A 204 17.84 -2.17 1.48
CA GLY A 204 18.08 -3.58 1.74
C GLY A 204 18.90 -4.24 0.63
N GLY A 205 20.23 -4.19 0.78
CA GLY A 205 21.18 -5.09 0.11
C GLY A 205 21.52 -6.30 0.98
#